data_AF-A0A1J3DXH7-F1
#
_entry.id   AF-A0A1J3DXH7-F1
#
_cell.length_a   1.000
_cell.length_b   1.000
_cell.length_c   1.000
_cell.angle_alpha   90.00
_cell.angle_beta   90.00
_cell.angle_gamma   90.00
#
_symmetry.space_group_name_H-M   'P 1'
#
loop_
_entity.id
_entity.type
_entity.pdbx_description
1 polymer ?
#
loop_
_entity_poly.entity_id
_entity_poly.type
_entity_poly.pdbx_seq_one_letter_code
_entity_poly.pdbx_strand_id
1 'polypeptide(L)'
;MITKLTPTFRSLRIFNSLSSFICFCETLDFGGKKKTRYSSMAEVENVNAAAPASEDELYGFKRQEMYTGTLAGSVGPYGRHVFLCYKSHETWIPHVEAEGLPQRFAKAFKDHRADLAKTRLTVCGGGESDGDVLIFPEMIRYKAIKDTDVDAFVEDVLINGKPWTSGIQEELSGSFVFVCAHGSRDKRCGVCGPALMEKFEKEIGSRGLADKIFVLPCSHIGGHKYAGNLIVFSPDSAGNISGHWYGYVTPDDVPAMLDQHIAKGEI
;
A
#
# COMPACT_ATOMS: atom_id res chain seq x y z
N MET A 1 50.60 6.18 -1.33
CA MET A 1 49.58 6.44 -0.29
C MET A 1 48.23 6.08 -0.86
N ILE A 2 47.63 5.02 -0.33
CA ILE A 2 46.29 4.56 -0.67
C ILE A 2 45.34 5.25 0.29
N THR A 3 44.38 6.04 -0.21
CA THR A 3 43.25 6.50 0.59
C THR A 3 41.96 6.22 -0.19
N LYS A 4 41.08 5.52 0.53
CA LYS A 4 39.97 4.69 0.08
C LYS A 4 38.81 5.50 -0.48
N LEU A 5 38.28 4.98 -1.58
CA LEU A 5 36.96 5.28 -2.13
C LEU A 5 35.87 4.81 -1.15
N THR A 6 34.92 5.68 -0.86
CA THR A 6 33.64 5.35 -0.22
C THR A 6 32.71 4.65 -1.23
N PRO A 7 31.89 3.68 -0.80
CA PRO A 7 31.18 2.82 -1.74
C PRO A 7 29.97 3.52 -2.33
N THR A 8 29.94 3.48 -3.66
CA THR A 8 28.87 3.86 -4.57
C THR A 8 27.55 3.17 -4.27
N PHE A 9 26.49 3.97 -4.36
CA PHE A 9 25.08 3.59 -4.49
C PHE A 9 24.87 2.31 -5.32
N ARG A 10 24.09 1.37 -4.78
CA ARG A 10 23.72 0.13 -5.48
C ARG A 10 22.73 0.46 -6.60
N SER A 11 23.21 0.30 -7.83
CA SER A 11 22.43 0.37 -9.07
C SER A 11 21.27 -0.65 -9.06
N LEU A 12 20.03 -0.15 -9.06
CA LEU A 12 18.85 -0.95 -9.39
C LEU A 12 18.82 -1.13 -10.92
N ARG A 13 18.93 -2.37 -11.41
CA ARG A 13 18.83 -2.70 -12.83
C ARG A 13 17.46 -3.31 -13.13
N ILE A 14 16.73 -2.73 -14.08
CA ILE A 14 15.48 -3.27 -14.66
C ILE A 14 15.81 -3.74 -16.08
N PHE A 15 15.47 -4.98 -16.45
CA PHE A 15 15.37 -5.42 -17.85
C PHE A 15 14.27 -6.47 -18.04
N ASN A 16 13.61 -6.37 -19.19
CA ASN A 16 12.47 -7.15 -19.69
C ASN A 16 12.76 -8.64 -19.93
N SER A 17 11.76 -9.52 -19.76
CA SER A 17 11.17 -10.37 -20.84
C SER A 17 10.50 -11.67 -20.35
N LEU A 18 9.24 -11.85 -20.79
CA LEU A 18 8.51 -13.07 -21.21
C LEU A 18 8.70 -14.41 -20.44
N SER A 19 7.60 -14.95 -19.87
CA SER A 19 6.73 -15.94 -20.52
C SER A 19 5.89 -16.75 -19.51
N SER A 20 4.76 -17.25 -20.01
CA SER A 20 3.62 -17.97 -19.40
C SER A 20 3.94 -19.17 -18.50
N PHE A 21 3.00 -19.56 -17.63
CA PHE A 21 2.32 -20.89 -17.67
C PHE A 21 1.12 -20.96 -16.69
N ILE A 22 0.20 -21.87 -17.04
CA ILE A 22 -1.20 -22.06 -16.63
C ILE A 22 -1.33 -23.29 -15.69
N CYS A 23 -2.50 -23.45 -15.04
CA CYS A 23 -3.09 -24.69 -14.48
C CYS A 23 -2.57 -25.14 -13.09
N PHE A 24 -3.34 -25.76 -12.19
CA PHE A 24 -4.71 -26.28 -12.21
C PHE A 24 -5.26 -26.39 -10.77
N CYS A 25 -6.58 -26.56 -10.70
CA CYS A 25 -7.43 -26.85 -9.56
C CYS A 25 -7.07 -28.16 -8.84
N GLU A 26 -7.35 -28.27 -7.54
CA GLU A 26 -8.01 -29.47 -6.99
C GLU A 26 -8.67 -29.19 -5.63
N THR A 27 -9.91 -29.68 -5.54
CA THR A 27 -10.85 -29.66 -4.41
C THR A 27 -10.76 -30.97 -3.61
N LEU A 28 -11.56 -31.05 -2.53
CA LEU A 28 -12.00 -32.23 -1.74
C LEU A 28 -11.27 -32.36 -0.38
N ASP A 29 -11.89 -32.80 0.72
CA ASP A 29 -13.28 -32.88 1.18
C ASP A 29 -13.24 -33.16 2.70
N PHE A 30 -14.40 -33.05 3.34
CA PHE A 30 -14.74 -33.26 4.74
C PHE A 30 -14.26 -34.57 5.40
N GLY A 31 -14.03 -34.52 6.72
CA GLY A 31 -14.10 -35.72 7.56
C GLY A 31 -13.66 -35.61 9.03
N GLY A 32 -14.63 -35.55 9.94
CA GLY A 32 -14.69 -36.49 11.09
C GLY A 32 -13.88 -36.20 12.36
N LYS A 33 -14.58 -35.72 13.39
CA LYS A 33 -14.17 -35.65 14.81
C LYS A 33 -13.83 -37.03 15.41
N LYS A 34 -12.79 -37.10 16.25
CA LYS A 34 -12.76 -37.96 17.46
C LYS A 34 -12.05 -37.26 18.63
N LYS A 35 -12.76 -37.17 19.76
CA LYS A 35 -12.27 -36.76 21.07
C LYS A 35 -11.54 -37.94 21.72
N THR A 36 -10.36 -37.69 22.30
CA THR A 36 -9.76 -38.63 23.26
C THR A 36 -9.01 -37.88 24.36
N ARG A 37 -9.52 -38.09 25.59
CA ARG A 37 -8.89 -38.13 26.92
C ARG A 37 -7.71 -37.19 27.22
N TYR A 38 -8.00 -36.27 28.15
CA TYR A 38 -7.04 -35.66 29.06
C TYR A 38 -6.32 -36.73 29.91
N SER A 39 -5.00 -36.64 29.97
CA SER A 39 -4.19 -37.17 31.07
C SER A 39 -3.12 -36.12 31.38
N SER A 40 -3.10 -35.66 32.63
CA SER A 40 -2.08 -34.79 33.19
C SER A 40 -0.72 -35.49 33.22
N MET A 41 0.37 -34.75 33.01
CA MET A 41 1.58 -34.89 33.83
C MET A 41 2.65 -33.82 33.48
N ALA A 42 3.08 -33.14 34.54
CA ALA A 42 4.40 -32.55 34.80
C ALA A 42 4.93 -31.49 33.81
N GLU A 43 4.85 -30.23 34.26
CA GLU A 43 5.81 -29.18 33.87
C GLU A 43 7.22 -29.62 34.29
N VAL A 44 8.08 -29.78 33.29
CA VAL A 44 9.52 -29.71 33.48
C VAL A 44 9.92 -28.34 32.93
N GLU A 45 10.23 -27.41 33.83
CA GLU A 45 10.77 -26.11 33.46
C GLU A 45 12.11 -26.32 32.73
N ASN A 46 12.06 -26.26 31.41
CA ASN A 46 13.25 -26.17 30.57
C ASN A 46 13.71 -24.70 30.60
N VAL A 47 14.60 -24.39 31.53
CA VAL A 47 15.38 -23.15 31.58
C VAL A 47 16.40 -23.14 30.42
N ASN A 48 15.88 -22.99 29.22
CA ASN A 48 16.58 -22.57 27.99
C ASN A 48 15.58 -22.11 26.92
N ALA A 49 14.48 -21.46 27.34
CA ALA A 49 13.64 -20.73 26.40
C ALA A 49 14.42 -19.48 25.97
N ALA A 50 14.84 -19.43 24.70
CA ALA A 50 15.26 -18.18 24.07
C ALA A 50 14.18 -17.11 24.37
N ALA A 51 14.61 -15.89 24.71
CA ALA A 51 13.68 -14.79 24.93
C ALA A 51 12.69 -14.72 23.75
N PRO A 52 11.38 -14.52 24.02
CA PRO A 52 10.41 -14.44 22.93
C PRO A 52 10.86 -13.34 21.97
N ALA A 53 10.91 -13.68 20.67
CA ALA A 53 11.28 -12.73 19.64
C ALA A 53 10.38 -11.49 19.74
N SER A 54 10.98 -10.31 19.63
CA SER A 54 10.26 -9.04 19.69
C SER A 54 9.28 -8.92 18.50
N GLU A 55 8.25 -8.07 18.66
CA GLU A 55 7.28 -7.82 17.58
C GLU A 55 7.95 -7.32 16.30
N ASP A 56 9.04 -6.56 16.43
CA ASP A 56 9.85 -6.05 15.33
C ASP A 56 10.66 -7.16 14.61
N GLU A 57 11.14 -8.16 15.33
CA GLU A 57 11.80 -9.35 14.76
C GLU A 57 10.81 -10.29 14.05
N LEU A 58 9.54 -10.33 14.50
CA LEU A 58 8.51 -11.17 13.90
C LEU A 58 7.80 -10.50 12.72
N TYR A 59 7.51 -9.20 12.84
CA TYR A 59 6.63 -8.48 11.93
C TYR A 59 7.17 -7.13 11.46
N GLY A 60 8.23 -6.60 12.06
CA GLY A 60 8.78 -5.28 11.74
C GLY A 60 9.96 -5.31 10.78
N PHE A 61 10.91 -4.41 10.98
CA PHE A 61 12.06 -4.20 10.08
C PHE A 61 13.27 -5.09 10.43
N LYS A 62 13.20 -5.85 11.54
CA LYS A 62 14.25 -6.79 11.96
C LYS A 62 13.98 -8.25 11.57
N ARG A 63 12.94 -8.50 10.78
CA ARG A 63 12.65 -9.84 10.24
C ARG A 63 13.86 -10.40 9.51
N GLN A 64 14.15 -11.68 9.71
CA GLN A 64 15.35 -12.32 9.14
C GLN A 64 15.33 -12.36 7.61
N GLU A 65 14.16 -12.42 6.99
CA GLU A 65 14.01 -12.47 5.53
C GLU A 65 14.03 -11.09 4.84
N MET A 66 14.25 -9.99 5.56
CA MET A 66 14.37 -8.66 4.97
C MET A 66 15.39 -8.67 3.83
N TYR A 67 15.02 -8.03 2.70
CA TYR A 67 15.86 -7.89 1.50
C TYR A 67 16.23 -9.19 0.76
N THR A 68 15.64 -10.33 1.12
CA THR A 68 15.96 -11.62 0.47
C THR A 68 15.20 -11.88 -0.82
N GLY A 69 14.00 -11.29 -0.97
CA GLY A 69 13.14 -11.51 -2.13
C GLY A 69 13.29 -10.48 -3.25
N THR A 70 13.02 -10.90 -4.49
CA THR A 70 13.05 -10.02 -5.67
C THR A 70 11.82 -9.12 -5.74
N LEU A 71 12.04 -7.80 -5.66
CA LEU A 71 10.99 -6.78 -5.82
C LEU A 71 10.65 -6.50 -7.29
N ALA A 72 11.65 -6.50 -8.17
CA ALA A 72 11.44 -6.20 -9.59
C ALA A 72 10.41 -7.16 -10.20
N GLY A 73 9.39 -6.61 -10.86
CA GLY A 73 8.32 -7.37 -11.50
C GLY A 73 7.24 -7.92 -10.54
N SER A 74 7.30 -7.64 -9.23
CA SER A 74 6.28 -8.12 -8.29
C SER A 74 4.93 -7.40 -8.40
N VAL A 75 4.89 -6.27 -9.13
CA VAL A 75 3.68 -5.49 -9.38
C VAL A 75 3.45 -5.42 -10.88
N GLY A 76 2.33 -5.97 -11.34
CA GLY A 76 1.92 -5.87 -12.75
C GLY A 76 1.57 -4.42 -13.14
N PRO A 77 1.89 -3.99 -14.38
CA PRO A 77 1.65 -2.64 -14.83
C PRO A 77 0.15 -2.33 -14.88
N TYR A 78 -0.20 -1.09 -14.54
CA TYR A 78 -1.56 -0.55 -14.65
C TYR A 78 -1.48 0.94 -14.99
N GLY A 79 -2.55 1.48 -15.56
CA GLY A 79 -2.57 2.86 -16.08
C GLY A 79 -3.06 3.90 -15.09
N ARG A 80 -4.00 3.54 -14.21
CA ARG A 80 -4.67 4.49 -13.32
C ARG A 80 -4.85 3.91 -11.92
N HIS A 81 -4.67 4.72 -10.88
CA HIS A 81 -4.95 4.37 -9.50
C HIS A 81 -6.04 5.27 -8.93
N VAL A 82 -7.11 4.66 -8.45
CA VAL A 82 -8.20 5.29 -7.74
C VAL A 82 -8.04 4.96 -6.25
N PHE A 83 -7.88 5.99 -5.43
CA PHE A 83 -7.86 5.87 -3.98
C PHE A 83 -9.18 6.39 -3.41
N LEU A 84 -9.89 5.54 -2.68
CA LEU A 84 -11.08 5.91 -1.93
C LEU A 84 -10.68 6.28 -0.49
N CYS A 85 -10.87 7.53 -0.10
CA CYS A 85 -10.72 8.01 1.28
C CYS A 85 -11.87 7.46 2.13
N TYR A 86 -11.57 6.64 3.13
CA TYR A 86 -12.59 6.04 4.00
C TYR A 86 -12.03 5.63 5.35
N LYS A 87 -12.52 6.25 6.42
CA LYS A 87 -12.20 5.99 7.84
C LYS A 87 -10.70 6.00 8.16
N SER A 88 -10.37 5.89 9.45
CA SER A 88 -8.99 5.65 9.88
C SER A 88 -8.58 4.20 9.61
N HIS A 89 -7.33 3.99 9.19
CA HIS A 89 -6.77 2.66 8.93
C HIS A 89 -6.78 1.74 10.16
N GLU A 90 -6.80 2.32 11.36
CA GLU A 90 -6.90 1.60 12.63
C GLU A 90 -8.27 0.93 12.82
N THR A 91 -9.30 1.45 12.15
CA THR A 91 -10.70 0.98 12.29
C THR A 91 -11.13 0.03 11.17
N TRP A 92 -10.28 -0.20 10.16
CA TRP A 92 -10.63 -1.07 9.06
C TRP A 92 -10.72 -2.53 9.50
N ILE A 93 -11.78 -3.20 9.06
CA ILE A 93 -11.88 -4.66 9.12
C ILE A 93 -10.88 -5.31 8.15
N PRO A 94 -10.48 -6.59 8.33
CA PRO A 94 -9.47 -7.23 7.48
C PRO A 94 -9.75 -7.14 5.97
N HIS A 95 -11.02 -7.09 5.60
CA HIS A 95 -11.49 -6.89 4.24
C HIS A 95 -12.30 -5.59 4.17
N VAL A 96 -11.61 -4.45 4.12
CA VAL A 96 -12.25 -3.12 4.11
C VAL A 96 -13.29 -2.97 3.01
N GLU A 97 -13.12 -3.70 1.90
CA GLU A 97 -14.03 -3.79 0.76
C GLU A 97 -15.30 -4.61 1.01
N ALA A 98 -15.47 -5.21 2.19
CA ALA A 98 -16.62 -6.07 2.49
C ALA A 98 -17.86 -5.31 2.99
N GLU A 99 -17.72 -4.05 3.40
CA GLU A 99 -18.84 -3.24 3.92
C GLU A 99 -18.77 -1.76 3.52
N GLY A 100 -19.90 -1.07 3.66
CA GLY A 100 -20.00 0.38 3.47
C GLY A 100 -19.67 0.86 2.05
N LEU A 101 -19.19 2.10 1.96
CA LEU A 101 -18.82 2.73 0.70
C LEU A 101 -17.73 1.95 -0.08
N PRO A 102 -16.66 1.42 0.55
CA PRO A 102 -15.68 0.58 -0.15
C PRO A 102 -16.31 -0.63 -0.85
N GLN A 103 -17.32 -1.27 -0.24
CA GLN A 103 -18.03 -2.39 -0.85
C GLN A 103 -18.77 -1.98 -2.13
N ARG A 104 -19.37 -0.78 -2.15
CA ARG A 104 -20.04 -0.24 -3.35
C ARG A 104 -19.04 -0.05 -4.49
N PHE A 105 -17.91 0.59 -4.22
CA PHE A 105 -16.83 0.76 -5.19
C PHE A 105 -16.28 -0.59 -5.66
N ALA A 106 -16.00 -1.52 -4.74
CA ALA A 106 -15.48 -2.85 -5.10
C ALA A 106 -16.47 -3.63 -5.99
N LYS A 107 -17.77 -3.53 -5.72
CA LYS A 107 -18.82 -4.12 -6.55
C LYS A 107 -18.86 -3.47 -7.93
N ALA A 108 -18.88 -2.14 -8.02
CA ALA A 108 -18.89 -1.43 -9.30
C ALA A 108 -17.65 -1.76 -10.14
N PHE A 109 -16.45 -1.80 -9.53
CA PHE A 109 -15.22 -2.22 -10.22
C PHE A 109 -15.28 -3.66 -10.74
N LYS A 110 -15.91 -4.56 -9.99
CA LYS A 110 -16.10 -5.96 -10.40
C LYS A 110 -17.07 -6.08 -11.57
N ASP A 111 -18.16 -5.33 -11.55
CA ASP A 111 -19.19 -5.35 -12.58
C ASP A 111 -18.67 -4.76 -13.90
N HIS A 112 -17.80 -3.74 -13.82
CA HIS A 112 -17.16 -3.06 -14.96
C HIS A 112 -15.69 -3.46 -15.18
N ARG A 113 -15.33 -4.71 -14.82
CA ARG A 113 -13.93 -5.18 -14.86
C ARG A 113 -13.24 -5.07 -16.22
N ALA A 114 -14.00 -5.13 -17.31
CA ALA A 114 -13.45 -5.06 -18.67
C ALA A 114 -13.02 -3.63 -19.00
N ASP A 115 -13.88 -2.66 -18.69
CA ASP A 115 -13.64 -1.23 -18.92
C ASP A 115 -12.57 -0.70 -17.96
N LEU A 116 -12.49 -1.26 -16.75
CA LEU A 116 -11.54 -0.86 -15.70
C LEU A 116 -10.29 -1.74 -15.61
N ALA A 117 -9.99 -2.57 -16.63
CA ALA A 117 -8.91 -3.56 -16.57
C ALA A 117 -7.51 -3.00 -16.25
N LYS A 118 -7.28 -1.70 -16.53
CA LYS A 118 -6.02 -0.98 -16.23
C LYS A 118 -6.13 -0.02 -15.04
N THR A 119 -7.25 -0.04 -14.31
CA THR A 119 -7.49 0.83 -13.15
C THR A 119 -7.40 0.00 -11.87
N ARG A 120 -6.61 0.45 -10.89
CA ARG A 120 -6.59 -0.14 -9.54
C ARG A 120 -7.44 0.68 -8.59
N LEU A 121 -8.18 0.00 -7.71
CA LEU A 121 -8.87 0.59 -6.58
C LEU A 121 -8.13 0.22 -5.28
N THR A 122 -7.84 1.22 -4.47
CA THR A 122 -7.27 1.07 -3.12
C THR A 122 -8.02 1.97 -2.15
N VAL A 123 -8.22 1.54 -0.90
CA VAL A 123 -8.76 2.42 0.14
C VAL A 123 -7.60 3.16 0.81
N CYS A 124 -7.74 4.44 1.10
CA CYS A 124 -6.79 5.22 1.88
C CYS A 124 -7.47 5.90 3.06
N GLY A 125 -6.67 6.34 4.04
CA GLY A 125 -7.18 6.99 5.24
C GLY A 125 -8.05 8.19 4.90
N GLY A 126 -9.27 8.20 5.41
CA GLY A 126 -10.26 9.25 5.13
C GLY A 126 -10.01 10.57 5.83
N GLY A 127 -9.22 10.57 6.91
CA GLY A 127 -9.00 11.77 7.73
C GLY A 127 -10.33 12.39 8.15
N GLU A 128 -10.55 13.67 7.79
CA GLU A 128 -11.80 14.41 8.02
C GLU A 128 -12.79 14.33 6.83
N SER A 129 -12.45 13.63 5.74
CA SER A 129 -13.20 13.64 4.48
C SER A 129 -13.41 12.24 3.91
N ASP A 130 -14.28 11.48 4.56
CA ASP A 130 -14.75 10.18 4.05
C ASP A 130 -15.55 10.35 2.75
N GLY A 131 -15.32 9.44 1.80
CA GLY A 131 -15.98 9.43 0.49
C GLY A 131 -15.24 10.23 -0.58
N ASP A 132 -14.11 10.85 -0.25
CA ASP A 132 -13.28 11.48 -1.26
C ASP A 132 -12.60 10.42 -2.16
N VAL A 133 -12.46 10.73 -3.44
CA VAL A 133 -11.82 9.86 -4.43
C VAL A 133 -10.67 10.60 -5.07
N LEU A 134 -9.46 10.07 -4.90
CA LEU A 134 -8.24 10.60 -5.52
C LEU A 134 -7.88 9.75 -6.73
N ILE A 135 -7.57 10.39 -7.86
CA ILE A 135 -7.23 9.69 -9.10
C ILE A 135 -5.85 10.12 -9.58
N PHE A 136 -4.99 9.13 -9.81
CA PHE A 136 -3.63 9.28 -10.34
C PHE A 136 -3.47 8.45 -11.63
N PRO A 137 -2.72 8.93 -12.64
CA PRO A 137 -1.84 10.10 -12.63
C PRO A 137 -2.53 11.46 -12.84
N GLU A 138 -3.86 11.49 -12.97
CA GLU A 138 -4.62 12.70 -13.30
C GLU A 138 -4.52 13.82 -12.24
N MET A 139 -4.13 13.50 -11.00
CA MET A 139 -4.02 14.44 -9.88
C MET A 139 -5.35 15.17 -9.62
N ILE A 140 -6.45 14.42 -9.53
CA ILE A 140 -7.78 14.97 -9.29
C ILE A 140 -8.37 14.35 -8.03
N ARG A 141 -9.03 15.18 -7.21
CA ARG A 141 -9.86 14.80 -6.07
C ARG A 141 -11.32 15.10 -6.35
N TYR A 142 -12.16 14.11 -6.15
CA TYR A 142 -13.61 14.26 -6.12
C TYR A 142 -14.09 14.14 -4.68
N LYS A 143 -14.83 15.13 -4.19
CA LYS A 143 -15.18 15.19 -2.76
C LYS A 143 -16.51 14.53 -2.46
N ALA A 144 -16.55 13.85 -1.32
CA ALA A 144 -17.76 13.34 -0.66
C ALA A 144 -18.68 12.54 -1.60
N ILE A 145 -18.11 11.60 -2.36
CA ILE A 145 -18.88 10.66 -3.16
C ILE A 145 -19.69 9.77 -2.21
N LYS A 146 -21.02 9.80 -2.37
CA LYS A 146 -21.95 9.05 -1.53
C LYS A 146 -22.20 7.66 -2.09
N ASP A 147 -22.68 6.76 -1.23
CA ASP A 147 -23.12 5.42 -1.61
C ASP A 147 -24.10 5.41 -2.80
N THR A 148 -24.99 6.41 -2.88
CA THR A 148 -25.99 6.54 -3.96
C THR A 148 -25.40 6.96 -5.29
N ASP A 149 -24.22 7.56 -5.28
CA ASP A 149 -23.62 8.21 -6.44
C ASP A 149 -22.53 7.34 -7.08
N VAL A 150 -22.13 6.24 -6.43
CA VAL A 150 -21.01 5.39 -6.86
C VAL A 150 -21.18 4.85 -8.28
N ASP A 151 -22.34 4.29 -8.61
CA ASP A 151 -22.56 3.68 -9.93
C ASP A 151 -22.47 4.75 -11.04
N ALA A 152 -23.08 5.92 -10.82
CA ALA A 152 -23.00 7.04 -11.75
C ALA A 152 -21.56 7.60 -11.85
N PHE A 153 -20.85 7.71 -10.73
CA PHE A 153 -19.47 8.18 -10.69
C PHE A 153 -18.53 7.24 -11.48
N VAL A 154 -18.66 5.94 -11.28
CA VAL A 154 -17.86 4.93 -12.00
C VAL A 154 -18.14 5.00 -13.51
N GLU A 155 -19.41 5.03 -13.90
CA GLU A 155 -19.80 5.09 -15.30
C GLU A 155 -19.36 6.39 -15.98
N ASP A 156 -19.73 7.54 -15.42
CA ASP A 156 -19.48 8.82 -16.08
C ASP A 156 -18.00 9.22 -16.00
N VAL A 157 -17.37 9.12 -14.83
CA VAL A 157 -16.01 9.63 -14.62
C VAL A 157 -14.97 8.57 -14.98
N LEU A 158 -15.06 7.38 -14.38
CA LEU A 158 -13.99 6.39 -14.52
C LEU A 158 -14.01 5.71 -15.90
N ILE A 159 -15.18 5.40 -16.45
CA ILE A 159 -15.31 4.68 -17.72
C ILE A 159 -15.37 5.67 -18.88
N ASN A 160 -16.27 6.65 -18.83
CA ASN A 160 -16.54 7.54 -19.95
C ASN A 160 -15.71 8.83 -19.95
N GLY A 161 -14.96 9.14 -18.89
CA GLY A 161 -14.11 10.33 -18.79
C GLY A 161 -14.89 11.66 -18.82
N LYS A 162 -16.17 11.64 -18.43
CA LYS A 162 -17.00 12.84 -18.36
C LYS A 162 -16.71 13.62 -17.07
N PRO A 163 -16.92 14.96 -17.08
CA PRO A 163 -16.86 15.75 -15.86
C PRO A 163 -17.86 15.25 -14.81
N TRP A 164 -17.46 15.26 -13.53
CA TRP A 164 -18.39 14.96 -12.45
C TRP A 164 -19.31 16.16 -12.20
N THR A 165 -20.62 15.97 -12.32
CA THR A 165 -21.61 17.05 -12.23
C THR A 165 -22.33 17.13 -10.89
N SER A 166 -22.24 16.08 -10.07
CA SER A 166 -22.99 15.97 -8.81
C SER A 166 -22.19 16.38 -7.57
N GLY A 167 -20.96 16.90 -7.73
CA GLY A 167 -20.09 17.22 -6.60
C GLY A 167 -18.93 18.13 -6.95
N ILE A 168 -18.02 18.30 -5.98
CA ILE A 168 -16.86 19.17 -6.11
C ILE A 168 -15.68 18.36 -6.66
N GLN A 169 -15.02 18.93 -7.66
CA GLN A 169 -13.77 18.43 -8.23
C GLN A 169 -12.65 19.44 -7.93
N GLU A 170 -11.52 18.96 -7.43
CA GLU A 170 -10.33 19.75 -7.09
C GLU A 170 -9.10 19.16 -7.77
N GLU A 171 -8.23 20.01 -8.31
CA GLU A 171 -6.89 19.61 -8.75
C GLU A 171 -5.99 19.42 -7.53
N LEU A 172 -5.20 18.35 -7.54
CA LEU A 172 -4.21 18.03 -6.53
C LEU A 172 -2.85 18.59 -6.96
N SER A 173 -2.11 19.16 -6.01
CA SER A 173 -0.75 19.62 -6.21
C SER A 173 0.18 18.97 -5.19
N GLY A 174 1.46 18.83 -5.53
CA GLY A 174 2.47 18.25 -4.63
C GLY A 174 2.70 16.76 -4.88
N SER A 175 3.26 16.09 -3.87
CA SER A 175 3.59 14.66 -3.92
C SER A 175 2.79 13.88 -2.90
N PHE A 176 2.38 12.67 -3.26
CA PHE A 176 1.55 11.80 -2.44
C PHE A 176 2.28 10.48 -2.17
N VAL A 177 2.36 10.10 -0.90
CA VAL A 177 2.95 8.85 -0.45
C VAL A 177 1.87 8.02 0.23
N PHE A 178 1.52 6.89 -0.37
CA PHE A 178 0.56 5.95 0.18
C PHE A 178 1.29 4.79 0.87
N VAL A 179 1.21 4.72 2.19
CA VAL A 179 1.90 3.69 3.00
C VAL A 179 0.92 2.60 3.38
N CYS A 180 1.22 1.34 3.07
CA CYS A 180 0.36 0.22 3.42
C CYS A 180 0.37 -0.01 4.95
N ALA A 181 -0.71 0.37 5.63
CA ALA A 181 -0.84 0.34 7.10
C ALA A 181 -2.03 -0.51 7.59
N HIS A 182 -2.51 -1.44 6.75
CA HIS A 182 -3.71 -2.24 7.02
C HIS A 182 -3.44 -3.39 8.02
N GLY A 183 -3.38 -3.06 9.32
CA GLY A 183 -2.96 -3.99 10.37
C GLY A 183 -3.90 -5.16 10.65
N SER A 184 -5.21 -4.95 10.49
CA SER A 184 -6.21 -6.02 10.65
C SER A 184 -6.16 -7.04 9.50
N ARG A 185 -5.69 -6.63 8.32
CA ARG A 185 -5.49 -7.49 7.15
C ARG A 185 -4.16 -8.22 7.21
N ASP A 186 -3.09 -7.52 7.57
CA ASP A 186 -1.75 -8.08 7.64
C ASP A 186 -0.94 -7.45 8.78
N LYS A 187 -0.44 -8.30 9.68
CA LYS A 187 0.29 -7.86 10.88
C LYS A 187 1.59 -7.13 10.55
N ARG A 188 2.28 -7.49 9.45
CA ARG A 188 3.52 -6.82 9.03
C ARG A 188 3.21 -5.40 8.55
N CYS A 189 2.14 -5.22 7.78
CA CYS A 189 1.66 -3.90 7.41
C CYS A 189 1.24 -3.07 8.63
N GLY A 190 0.61 -3.70 9.62
CA GLY A 190 0.21 -3.05 10.87
C GLY A 190 1.38 -2.60 11.76
N VAL A 191 2.53 -3.27 11.67
CA VAL A 191 3.74 -2.90 12.44
C VAL A 191 4.62 -1.92 11.65
N CYS A 192 4.92 -2.21 10.38
CA CYS A 192 5.78 -1.37 9.55
C CYS A 192 5.13 -0.05 9.14
N GLY A 193 3.82 -0.06 8.82
CA GLY A 193 3.12 1.09 8.25
C GLY A 193 3.13 2.31 9.18
N PRO A 194 2.63 2.22 10.42
CA PRO A 194 2.62 3.34 11.37
C PRO A 194 4.02 3.94 11.64
N ALA A 195 5.05 3.09 11.78
CA ALA A 195 6.42 3.55 11.99
C ALA A 195 6.97 4.37 10.81
N LEU A 196 6.61 3.99 9.56
CA LEU A 196 6.96 4.79 8.38
C LEU A 196 6.19 6.11 8.35
N MET A 197 4.88 6.08 8.60
CA MET A 197 4.04 7.28 8.66
C MET A 197 4.62 8.32 9.63
N GLU A 198 4.90 7.91 10.87
CA GLU A 198 5.49 8.77 11.90
C GLU A 198 6.82 9.38 11.45
N LYS A 199 7.70 8.56 10.86
CA LYS A 199 8.99 9.03 10.37
C LYS A 199 8.85 10.05 9.24
N PHE A 200 7.94 9.80 8.30
CA PHE A 200 7.63 10.74 7.23
C PHE A 200 7.11 12.07 7.77
N GLU A 201 6.09 12.03 8.61
CA GLU A 201 5.48 13.22 9.21
C GLU A 201 6.52 14.07 9.96
N LYS A 202 7.40 13.42 10.73
CA LYS A 202 8.51 14.09 11.42
C LYS A 202 9.49 14.77 10.46
N GLU A 203 9.95 14.07 9.43
CA GLU A 203 10.90 14.61 8.45
C GLU A 203 10.28 15.76 7.65
N ILE A 204 9.06 15.57 7.14
CA ILE A 204 8.29 16.57 6.39
C ILE A 204 8.07 17.83 7.23
N GLY A 205 7.64 17.65 8.49
CA GLY A 205 7.42 18.75 9.43
C GLY A 205 8.70 19.52 9.73
N SER A 206 9.81 18.81 10.01
CA SER A 206 11.11 19.43 10.31
C SER A 206 11.69 20.24 9.13
N ARG A 207 11.26 19.92 7.91
CA ARG A 207 11.72 20.55 6.65
C ARG A 207 10.74 21.60 6.12
N GLY A 208 9.60 21.81 6.79
CA GLY A 208 8.56 22.75 6.33
C GLY A 208 7.95 22.35 4.99
N LEU A 209 7.72 21.05 4.76
CA LEU A 209 7.19 20.48 3.50
C LEU A 209 5.73 20.02 3.61
N ALA A 210 5.04 20.35 4.71
CA ALA A 210 3.70 19.85 5.01
C ALA A 210 2.61 20.32 4.03
N ASP A 211 2.86 21.38 3.28
CA ASP A 211 1.99 21.91 2.22
C ASP A 211 2.27 21.27 0.84
N LYS A 212 3.32 20.46 0.73
CA LYS A 212 3.82 19.92 -0.56
C LYS A 212 3.84 18.41 -0.62
N ILE A 213 3.96 17.73 0.52
CA ILE A 213 4.10 16.26 0.59
C ILE A 213 3.03 15.72 1.52
N PHE A 214 2.14 14.90 0.96
CA PHE A 214 1.01 14.30 1.65
C PHE A 214 1.28 12.82 1.85
N VAL A 215 1.21 12.36 3.10
CA VAL A 215 1.43 10.95 3.43
C VAL A 215 0.13 10.39 3.97
N LEU A 216 -0.37 9.34 3.32
CA LEU A 216 -1.65 8.72 3.67
C LEU A 216 -1.46 7.23 3.92
N PRO A 217 -2.12 6.66 4.94
CA PRO A 217 -2.18 5.21 5.08
C PRO A 217 -3.09 4.65 3.97
N CYS A 218 -2.77 3.47 3.45
CA CYS A 218 -3.59 2.75 2.50
C CYS A 218 -3.86 1.30 2.92
N SER A 219 -4.94 0.75 2.36
CA SER A 219 -5.34 -0.64 2.54
C SER A 219 -4.28 -1.58 1.97
N HIS A 220 -4.42 -2.87 2.23
CA HIS A 220 -3.44 -3.85 1.80
C HIS A 220 -3.28 -3.89 0.28
N ILE A 221 -2.14 -3.42 -0.23
CA ILE A 221 -1.83 -3.35 -1.67
C ILE A 221 -1.12 -4.61 -2.22
N GLY A 222 -1.02 -5.66 -1.41
CA GLY A 222 -0.26 -6.88 -1.70
C GLY A 222 1.19 -6.82 -1.24
N GLY A 223 1.94 -7.90 -1.47
CA GLY A 223 3.38 -7.95 -1.21
C GLY A 223 3.77 -7.84 0.26
N HIS A 224 2.97 -8.28 1.23
CA HIS A 224 3.31 -8.21 2.67
C HIS A 224 4.63 -8.90 3.04
N LYS A 225 5.09 -9.88 2.24
CA LYS A 225 6.45 -10.42 2.37
C LYS A 225 7.54 -9.34 2.29
N TYR A 226 7.24 -8.23 1.64
CA TYR A 226 8.07 -7.05 1.43
C TYR A 226 7.66 -5.86 2.30
N ALA A 227 6.90 -6.08 3.39
CA ALA A 227 6.33 -5.00 4.20
C ALA A 227 7.35 -3.93 4.60
N GLY A 228 6.84 -2.69 4.70
CA GLY A 228 7.56 -1.49 4.24
C GLY A 228 7.11 -1.09 2.83
N ASN A 229 5.86 -1.40 2.48
CA ASN A 229 5.32 -1.14 1.14
C ASN A 229 4.71 0.25 1.07
N LEU A 230 5.08 1.00 0.04
CA LEU A 230 4.50 2.30 -0.24
C LEU A 230 4.44 2.59 -1.74
N ILE A 231 3.60 3.54 -2.11
CA ILE A 231 3.46 4.04 -3.48
C ILE A 231 3.69 5.54 -3.45
N VAL A 232 4.60 6.05 -4.26
CA VAL A 232 4.86 7.49 -4.40
C VAL A 232 4.30 7.95 -5.74
N PHE A 233 3.47 8.99 -5.71
CA PHE A 233 3.08 9.80 -6.86
C PHE A 233 3.71 11.18 -6.71
N SER A 234 4.64 11.51 -7.58
CA SER A 234 5.39 12.76 -7.55
C SER A 234 5.67 13.20 -8.99
N PRO A 235 5.66 14.51 -9.30
CA PRO A 235 6.05 15.00 -10.62
C PRO A 235 7.53 14.72 -10.87
N ASP A 236 7.84 14.16 -12.04
CA ASP A 236 9.21 14.08 -12.53
C ASP A 236 9.73 15.46 -13.00
N SER A 237 10.99 15.50 -13.46
CA SER A 237 11.60 16.72 -13.99
C SER A 237 10.88 17.35 -15.19
N ALA A 238 10.02 16.61 -15.88
CA ALA A 238 9.18 17.06 -16.98
C ALA A 238 7.72 17.35 -16.54
N GLY A 239 7.40 17.19 -15.25
CA GLY A 239 6.07 17.37 -14.68
C GLY A 239 5.11 16.19 -14.86
N ASN A 240 5.57 15.05 -15.38
CA ASN A 240 4.73 13.87 -15.51
C ASN A 240 4.55 13.18 -14.16
N ILE A 241 3.36 12.64 -13.91
CA ILE A 241 3.05 11.89 -12.70
C ILE A 241 3.11 10.40 -13.01
N SER A 242 3.89 9.67 -12.21
CA SER A 242 3.92 8.20 -12.22
C SER A 242 3.87 7.64 -10.80
N GLY A 243 3.30 6.44 -10.67
CA GLY A 243 3.20 5.74 -9.40
C GLY A 243 4.35 4.74 -9.23
N HIS A 244 5.28 5.04 -8.34
CA HIS A 244 6.43 4.19 -8.05
C HIS A 244 6.18 3.34 -6.80
N TRP A 245 6.30 2.03 -6.94
CA TRP A 245 6.07 1.06 -5.87
C TRP A 245 7.37 0.67 -5.20
N TYR A 246 7.38 0.75 -3.87
CA TYR A 246 8.51 0.35 -3.05
C TYR A 246 8.08 -0.75 -2.08
N GLY A 247 9.06 -1.58 -1.70
CA GLY A 247 8.96 -2.59 -0.66
C GLY A 247 10.25 -2.62 0.14
N TYR A 248 10.20 -3.20 1.34
CA TYR A 248 11.27 -3.16 2.34
C TYR A 248 11.74 -1.76 2.73
N VAL A 249 10.91 -0.73 2.54
CA VAL A 249 11.26 0.61 3.02
C VAL A 249 11.25 0.62 4.53
N THR A 250 12.30 1.18 5.12
CA THR A 250 12.46 1.37 6.56
C THR A 250 12.47 2.87 6.91
N PRO A 251 12.31 3.23 8.20
CA PRO A 251 12.42 4.62 8.64
C PRO A 251 13.75 5.30 8.24
N ASP A 252 14.84 4.54 8.13
CA ASP A 252 16.17 5.07 7.76
C ASP A 252 16.24 5.49 6.28
N ASP A 253 15.36 4.95 5.43
CA ASP A 253 15.30 5.27 4.00
C ASP A 253 14.52 6.56 3.71
N VAL A 254 13.65 6.98 4.64
CA VAL A 254 12.73 8.12 4.44
C VAL A 254 13.46 9.41 4.04
N PRO A 255 14.57 9.83 4.71
CA PRO A 255 15.31 11.02 4.28
C PRO A 255 15.77 10.95 2.82
N ALA A 256 16.29 9.79 2.38
CA ALA A 256 16.77 9.61 1.02
C ALA A 256 15.61 9.64 0.01
N MET A 257 14.45 9.11 0.35
CA MET A 257 13.28 9.19 -0.54
C MET A 257 12.77 10.62 -0.69
N LEU A 258 12.79 11.42 0.39
CA LEU A 258 12.44 12.84 0.30
C LEU A 258 13.46 13.59 -0.58
N ASP A 259 14.75 13.33 -0.39
CA ASP A 259 15.84 14.08 -1.04
C ASP A 259 16.09 13.68 -2.50
N GLN A 260 15.97 12.40 -2.85
CA GLN A 260 16.29 11.89 -4.18
C GLN A 260 15.02 11.79 -5.02
N HIS A 261 14.06 10.99 -4.58
CA HIS A 261 12.87 10.74 -5.37
C HIS A 261 11.95 11.95 -5.40
N ILE A 262 11.50 12.45 -4.25
CA ILE A 262 10.48 13.51 -4.23
C ILE A 262 11.08 14.86 -4.65
N ALA A 263 12.28 15.21 -4.17
CA ALA A 263 12.87 16.52 -4.47
C ALA A 263 13.55 16.62 -5.84
N LYS A 264 14.11 15.53 -6.38
CA LYS A 264 14.83 15.53 -7.67
C LYS A 264 14.14 14.74 -8.78
N GLY A 265 13.15 13.91 -8.45
CA GLY A 265 12.56 12.98 -9.42
C GLY A 265 13.46 11.79 -9.75
N GLU A 266 14.45 11.46 -8.90
CA GLU A 266 15.42 10.38 -9.11
C GLU A 266 15.02 9.13 -8.31
N ILE A 267 14.68 8.03 -9.01
CA ILE A 267 14.17 6.76 -8.46
C ILE A 267 15.29 5.83 -8.01
#